data_AF-A0A1Y3YB59-F1
#
_entry.id   AF-A0A1Y3YB59-F1
#
_cell.length_a   1.000
_cell.length_b   1.000
_cell.length_c   1.000
_cell.angle_alpha   90.00
_cell.angle_beta   90.00
_cell.angle_gamma   90.00
#
_symmetry.space_group_name_H-M   'P 1'
#
loop_
_entity.id
_entity.type
_entity.pdbx_description
1 polymer ?
#
loop_
_entity_poly.entity_id
_entity_poly.type
_entity_poly.pdbx_seq_one_letter_code
_entity_poly.pdbx_strand_id
1 'polypeptide(L)'
;MPYMKMICKAGKTKEIAKFYTYWLQPKGQKRRPRVNPTTEQQRKINDRHLVKRLTRLLNANFNGECWYVTFSYRKEDRPQDAKLLHKQEQKLLRDLRKVYKKEKRILKYIWTAEVGTRGAAHIHMVLSPIDARKIRDVWPYGYTTLKPMERNGQYRRLAEYFIKYFQKTRDTDEQLQKKSYNPSKNLIRPVPKKQPMKGNRFSREIKIPPGWYLDKDSLREGFTADGYEFIYYTLIKEGG
;
A
#
# COMPACT_ATOMS: atom_id res chain seq x y z
N MET A 1 20.09 -21.43 17.67
CA MET A 1 19.32 -20.26 18.12
C MET A 1 18.11 -20.08 17.23
N PRO A 2 16.94 -19.76 17.80
CA PRO A 2 15.68 -19.69 17.07
C PRO A 2 15.70 -18.55 16.05
N TYR A 3 15.02 -18.69 14.91
CA TYR A 3 14.80 -17.58 13.97
C TYR A 3 13.42 -16.97 14.19
N MET A 4 13.19 -15.75 13.73
CA MET A 4 11.88 -15.09 13.83
C MET A 4 11.03 -15.39 12.60
N LYS A 5 9.78 -15.79 12.84
CA LYS A 5 8.75 -15.89 11.80
C LYS A 5 7.71 -14.79 12.02
N MET A 6 7.51 -13.96 11.00
CA MET A 6 6.44 -12.96 10.97
C MET A 6 5.39 -13.40 9.97
N ILE A 7 4.13 -13.34 10.37
CA ILE A 7 2.98 -13.58 9.51
C ILE A 7 2.04 -12.38 9.58
N CYS A 8 1.67 -11.84 8.43
CA CYS A 8 0.65 -10.79 8.33
C CYS A 8 -0.44 -11.27 7.37
N LYS A 9 -1.65 -11.45 7.89
CA LYS A 9 -2.83 -11.75 7.06
C LYS A 9 -3.52 -10.43 6.72
N ALA A 10 -3.78 -10.21 5.44
CA ALA A 10 -4.50 -9.05 4.93
C ALA A 10 -5.42 -9.51 3.79
N GLY A 11 -6.73 -9.60 4.06
CA GLY A 11 -7.72 -10.13 3.13
C GLY A 11 -7.35 -11.53 2.61
N LYS A 12 -7.26 -11.68 1.28
CA LYS A 12 -6.86 -12.92 0.60
C LYS A 12 -5.36 -13.20 0.61
N THR A 13 -4.55 -12.30 1.17
CA THR A 13 -3.08 -12.41 1.17
C THR A 13 -2.53 -12.78 2.54
N LYS A 14 -1.47 -13.57 2.54
CA LYS A 14 -0.70 -13.95 3.73
C LYS A 14 0.77 -13.69 3.45
N GLU A 15 1.28 -12.60 3.99
CA GLU A 15 2.70 -12.29 3.97
C GLU A 15 3.42 -13.11 5.04
N ILE A 16 4.52 -13.74 4.66
CA ILE A 16 5.38 -14.52 5.56
C ILE A 16 6.79 -13.99 5.42
N ALA A 17 7.43 -13.68 6.55
CA ALA A 17 8.85 -13.39 6.61
C ALA A 17 9.51 -14.34 7.61
N LYS A 18 10.67 -14.89 7.26
CA LYS A 18 11.57 -15.55 8.20
C LYS A 18 12.88 -14.77 8.19
N PHE A 19 13.38 -14.38 9.35
CA PHE A 19 14.59 -13.56 9.47
C PHE A 19 15.24 -13.76 10.83
N TYR A 20 16.53 -13.44 10.93
CA TYR A 20 17.23 -13.35 12.21
C TYR A 20 17.15 -11.93 12.77
N THR A 21 17.18 -11.83 14.09
CA THR A 21 17.28 -10.54 14.79
C THR A 21 18.61 -10.44 15.50
N TYR A 22 18.97 -9.22 15.93
CA TYR A 22 20.19 -8.96 16.71
C TYR A 22 20.38 -9.96 17.87
N TRP A 23 19.31 -10.27 18.59
CA TRP A 23 19.30 -11.16 19.77
C TRP A 23 19.32 -12.66 19.42
N LEU A 24 19.10 -13.02 18.16
CA LEU A 24 18.79 -14.38 17.72
C LEU A 24 19.61 -14.73 16.47
N GLN A 25 20.90 -15.02 16.65
CA GLN A 25 21.84 -15.29 15.56
C GLN A 25 22.29 -16.75 15.51
N PRO A 26 22.52 -17.34 14.33
CA PRO A 26 23.19 -18.62 14.22
C PRO A 26 24.59 -18.57 14.88
N LYS A 27 24.98 -19.61 15.62
CA LYS A 27 26.33 -19.72 16.21
C LYS A 27 27.40 -19.57 15.11
N GLY A 28 28.39 -18.71 15.32
CA GLY A 28 29.59 -18.58 14.47
C GLY A 28 29.63 -17.38 13.51
N GLN A 29 28.58 -16.57 13.39
CA GLN A 29 28.66 -15.32 12.61
C GLN A 29 29.20 -14.18 13.48
N LYS A 30 30.33 -13.58 13.05
CA LYS A 30 30.86 -12.36 13.65
C LYS A 30 30.03 -11.16 13.18
N ARG A 31 29.66 -10.30 14.12
CA ARG A 31 28.95 -9.04 13.88
C ARG A 31 29.72 -8.21 12.85
N ARG A 32 29.05 -7.78 11.78
CA ARG A 32 29.58 -6.73 10.89
C ARG A 32 29.52 -5.37 11.60
N PRO A 33 30.50 -4.48 11.39
CA PRO A 33 30.45 -3.13 11.96
C PRO A 33 29.19 -2.41 11.49
N ARG A 34 28.60 -1.63 12.40
CA ARG A 34 27.38 -0.87 12.10
C ARG A 34 27.72 0.22 11.10
N VAL A 35 27.21 0.10 9.88
CA VAL A 35 27.33 1.13 8.85
C VAL A 35 26.07 1.98 8.91
N ASN A 36 26.22 3.30 9.10
CA ASN A 36 25.09 4.21 8.98
C ASN A 36 24.66 4.24 7.51
N PRO A 37 23.40 3.90 7.18
CA PRO A 37 22.95 3.93 5.80
C PRO A 37 23.01 5.37 5.28
N THR A 38 23.38 5.52 4.01
CA THR A 38 23.32 6.82 3.34
C THR A 38 21.87 7.32 3.28
N THR A 39 21.69 8.63 3.14
CA THR A 39 20.36 9.25 3.01
C THR A 39 19.52 8.58 1.93
N GLU A 40 20.12 8.22 0.80
CA GLU A 40 19.44 7.51 -0.30
C GLU A 40 19.05 6.07 0.06
N GLN A 41 19.94 5.32 0.71
CA GLN A 41 19.64 3.96 1.16
C GLN A 41 18.49 3.97 2.17
N GLN A 42 18.51 4.92 3.11
CA GLN A 42 17.44 5.11 4.08
C GLN A 42 16.11 5.48 3.40
N ARG A 43 16.12 6.37 2.40
CA ARG A 43 14.94 6.70 1.58
C ARG A 43 14.36 5.46 0.90
N LYS A 44 15.19 4.65 0.22
CA LYS A 44 14.76 3.40 -0.42
C LYS A 44 14.15 2.39 0.57
N ILE A 45 14.63 2.36 1.82
CA ILE A 45 14.08 1.50 2.87
C ILE A 45 12.71 2.04 3.32
N ASN A 46 12.60 3.34 3.56
CA ASN A 46 11.34 3.98 3.97
C ASN A 46 10.25 3.79 2.91
N ASP A 47 10.58 3.96 1.63
CA ASP A 47 9.62 3.79 0.53
C ASP A 47 9.14 2.33 0.43
N ARG A 48 10.04 1.36 0.57
CA ARG A 48 9.68 -0.07 0.65
C ARG A 48 8.72 -0.34 1.82
N HIS A 49 8.95 0.28 2.97
CA HIS A 49 8.04 0.17 4.11
C HIS A 49 6.69 0.84 3.86
N LEU A 50 6.66 2.00 3.18
CA LEU A 50 5.42 2.69 2.81
C LEU A 50 4.57 1.84 1.85
N VAL A 51 5.17 1.32 0.78
CA VAL A 51 4.51 0.40 -0.17
C VAL A 51 3.93 -0.80 0.56
N LYS A 52 4.70 -1.43 1.45
CA LYS A 52 4.24 -2.59 2.21
C LYS A 52 3.07 -2.27 3.13
N ARG A 53 3.11 -1.15 3.84
CA ARG A 53 2.01 -0.71 4.71
C ARG A 53 0.75 -0.42 3.90
N LEU A 54 0.88 0.26 2.77
CA LEU A 54 -0.24 0.57 1.89
C LEU A 54 -0.84 -0.70 1.26
N THR A 55 -0.01 -1.63 0.78
CA THR A 55 -0.44 -2.93 0.25
C THR A 55 -1.29 -3.69 1.25
N ARG A 56 -0.82 -3.77 2.52
CA ARG A 56 -1.56 -4.41 3.60
C ARG A 56 -2.90 -3.75 3.90
N LEU A 57 -2.94 -2.41 3.90
CA LEU A 57 -4.19 -1.66 4.08
C LEU A 57 -5.17 -1.94 2.95
N LEU A 58 -4.69 -1.94 1.70
CA LEU A 58 -5.52 -2.20 0.53
C LEU A 58 -6.09 -3.63 0.57
N ASN A 59 -5.22 -4.62 0.71
CA ASN A 59 -5.62 -6.04 0.73
C ASN A 59 -6.58 -6.36 1.88
N ALA A 60 -6.46 -5.69 3.04
CA ALA A 60 -7.32 -5.94 4.19
C ALA A 60 -8.72 -5.32 4.07
N ASN A 61 -8.91 -4.31 3.21
CA ASN A 61 -10.14 -3.50 3.21
C ASN A 61 -10.89 -3.46 1.88
N PHE A 62 -10.24 -3.79 0.77
CA PHE A 62 -10.83 -3.71 -0.56
C PHE A 62 -10.77 -5.06 -1.27
N ASN A 63 -11.66 -5.26 -2.23
CA ASN A 63 -11.84 -6.48 -3.00
C ASN A 63 -12.21 -6.14 -4.45
N GLY A 64 -12.52 -7.13 -5.28
CA GLY A 64 -12.85 -6.92 -6.70
C GLY A 64 -14.17 -6.19 -6.97
N GLU A 65 -15.00 -5.93 -5.97
CA GLU A 65 -16.23 -5.12 -6.08
C GLU A 65 -15.97 -3.64 -5.78
N CYS A 66 -14.77 -3.33 -5.24
CA CYS A 66 -14.35 -1.97 -4.98
C CYS A 66 -13.94 -1.26 -6.27
N TRP A 67 -13.93 0.06 -6.21
CA TRP A 67 -13.59 0.91 -7.34
C TRP A 67 -12.24 1.59 -7.15
N TYR A 68 -11.44 1.58 -8.19
CA TYR A 68 -10.36 2.54 -8.37
C TYR A 68 -10.88 3.70 -9.22
N VAL A 69 -10.90 4.89 -8.64
CA VAL A 69 -11.46 6.09 -9.24
C VAL A 69 -10.36 7.13 -9.42
N THR A 70 -10.30 7.70 -10.62
CA THR A 70 -9.43 8.83 -10.93
C THR A 70 -10.31 10.05 -11.21
N PHE A 71 -10.17 11.08 -10.39
CA PHE A 71 -10.80 12.38 -10.60
C PHE A 71 -9.81 13.30 -11.30
N SER A 72 -10.09 13.60 -12.56
CA SER A 72 -9.24 14.46 -13.40
C SER A 72 -9.72 15.90 -13.36
N TYR A 73 -8.77 16.84 -13.40
CA TYR A 73 -9.07 18.26 -13.53
C TYR A 73 -9.10 18.71 -14.99
N ARG A 74 -10.05 19.58 -15.33
CA ARG A 74 -9.97 20.44 -16.53
C ARG A 74 -8.80 21.41 -16.39
N LYS A 75 -8.32 21.99 -17.49
CA LYS A 75 -7.10 22.83 -17.49
C LYS A 75 -7.27 24.08 -16.62
N GLU A 76 -8.46 24.68 -16.68
CA GLU A 76 -8.89 25.88 -15.99
C GLU A 76 -9.16 25.67 -14.49
N ASP A 77 -9.57 24.46 -14.09
CA ASP A 77 -9.95 24.15 -12.70
C ASP A 77 -8.80 23.55 -11.88
N ARG A 78 -7.59 23.49 -12.44
CA ARG A 78 -6.43 22.87 -11.78
C ARG A 78 -6.11 23.61 -10.48
N PRO A 79 -5.84 22.88 -9.39
CA PRO A 79 -5.48 23.50 -8.13
C PRO A 79 -4.14 24.22 -8.29
N GLN A 80 -4.13 25.54 -8.10
CA GLN A 80 -2.91 26.35 -8.12
C GLN A 80 -2.06 26.10 -6.88
N ASP A 81 -2.70 25.86 -5.73
CA ASP A 81 -2.05 25.65 -4.45
C ASP A 81 -2.58 24.42 -3.70
N ALA A 82 -1.75 23.89 -2.80
CA ALA A 82 -2.11 22.80 -1.88
C ALA A 82 -3.38 23.11 -1.04
N LYS A 83 -3.61 24.38 -0.69
CA LYS A 83 -4.80 24.82 0.06
C LYS A 83 -6.08 24.62 -0.74
N LEU A 84 -6.06 24.96 -2.03
CA LEU A 84 -7.21 24.81 -2.92
C LEU A 84 -7.52 23.34 -3.16
N LEU A 85 -6.48 22.52 -3.42
CA LEU A 85 -6.63 21.06 -3.51
C LEU A 85 -7.29 20.49 -2.26
N HIS A 86 -6.83 20.89 -1.07
CA HIS A 86 -7.39 20.39 0.18
C HIS A 86 -8.86 20.77 0.36
N LYS A 87 -9.26 22.01 0.00
CA LYS A 87 -10.66 22.44 0.05
C LYS A 87 -11.54 21.62 -0.90
N GLN A 88 -11.07 21.38 -2.13
CA GLN A 88 -11.78 20.58 -3.13
C GLN A 88 -11.89 19.11 -2.70
N GLU A 89 -10.81 18.53 -2.15
CA GLU A 89 -10.80 17.18 -1.59
C GLU A 89 -11.78 17.03 -0.42
N GLN A 90 -11.79 17.98 0.53
CA GLN A 90 -12.74 17.96 1.63
C GLN A 90 -14.20 18.00 1.14
N LYS A 91 -14.49 18.78 0.09
CA LYS A 91 -15.81 18.84 -0.54
C LYS A 91 -16.16 17.49 -1.19
N LEU A 92 -15.24 16.93 -1.99
CA LEU A 92 -15.39 15.61 -2.60
C LEU A 92 -15.70 14.53 -1.56
N LEU A 93 -14.92 14.47 -0.47
CA LEU A 93 -15.15 13.50 0.61
C LEU A 93 -16.48 13.72 1.32
N ARG A 94 -16.90 14.98 1.50
CA ARG A 94 -18.20 15.31 2.10
C ARG A 94 -19.35 14.80 1.23
N ASP A 95 -19.27 15.01 -0.08
CA ASP A 95 -20.31 14.61 -1.01
C ASP A 95 -20.35 13.08 -1.19
N LEU A 96 -19.18 12.42 -1.25
CA LEU A 96 -19.10 10.96 -1.18
C LEU A 96 -19.74 10.41 0.10
N ARG A 97 -19.48 11.01 1.27
CA ARG A 97 -20.13 10.58 2.52
C ARG A 97 -21.65 10.69 2.46
N LYS A 98 -22.20 11.74 1.84
CA LYS A 98 -23.65 11.88 1.65
C LYS A 98 -24.20 10.76 0.76
N VAL A 99 -23.54 10.49 -0.36
CA VAL A 99 -23.92 9.42 -1.28
C VAL A 99 -23.93 8.06 -0.56
N TYR A 100 -22.86 7.73 0.15
CA TYR A 100 -22.78 6.48 0.93
C TYR A 100 -23.82 6.38 2.05
N LYS A 101 -24.09 7.49 2.75
CA LYS A 101 -25.12 7.55 3.80
C LYS A 101 -26.52 7.27 3.24
N LYS A 102 -26.86 7.82 2.06
CA LYS A 102 -28.13 7.54 1.38
C LYS A 102 -28.30 6.05 1.05
N GLU A 103 -27.20 5.41 0.66
CA GLU A 103 -27.16 3.97 0.38
C GLU A 103 -27.06 3.07 1.62
N LYS A 104 -27.02 3.65 2.82
CA LYS A 104 -26.75 2.94 4.08
C LYS A 104 -25.46 2.09 4.03
N ARG A 105 -24.45 2.55 3.26
CA ARG A 105 -23.14 1.90 3.12
C ARG A 105 -22.06 2.67 3.89
N ILE A 106 -21.05 1.94 4.35
CA ILE A 106 -19.89 2.54 5.02
C ILE A 106 -18.86 2.95 3.96
N LEU A 107 -18.56 4.24 3.90
CA LEU A 107 -17.48 4.76 3.06
C LEU A 107 -16.12 4.33 3.63
N LYS A 108 -15.36 3.56 2.85
CA LYS A 108 -13.93 3.31 3.04
C LYS A 108 -13.20 3.86 1.83
N TYR A 109 -12.12 4.59 2.07
CA TYR A 109 -11.28 5.13 1.00
C TYR A 109 -9.80 5.19 1.34
N ILE A 110 -8.98 5.21 0.29
CA ILE A 110 -7.57 5.65 0.33
C ILE A 110 -7.34 6.50 -0.91
N TRP A 111 -6.75 7.70 -0.76
CA TRP A 111 -6.47 8.57 -1.91
C TRP A 111 -5.06 9.15 -1.90
N THR A 112 -4.58 9.55 -3.08
CA THR A 112 -3.37 10.34 -3.30
C THR A 112 -3.60 11.34 -4.42
N ALA A 113 -2.96 12.50 -4.36
CA ALA A 113 -2.88 13.41 -5.49
C ALA A 113 -1.67 13.09 -6.37
N GLU A 114 -1.81 13.27 -7.67
CA GLU A 114 -0.72 13.26 -8.65
C GLU A 114 -0.75 14.59 -9.40
N VAL A 115 0.43 15.20 -9.56
CA VAL A 115 0.65 16.26 -10.54
C VAL A 115 1.64 15.72 -11.57
N GLY A 116 1.22 15.67 -12.83
CA GLY A 116 2.06 15.29 -13.94
C GLY A 116 2.99 16.45 -14.33
N THR A 117 4.11 16.13 -14.96
CA THR A 117 5.14 17.11 -15.39
C THR A 117 4.64 18.20 -16.34
N ARG A 118 3.49 17.99 -17.01
CA ARG A 118 2.81 18.98 -17.85
C ARG A 118 1.69 19.74 -17.10
N GLY A 119 1.73 19.71 -15.78
CA GLY A 119 0.74 20.32 -14.88
C GLY A 119 -0.61 19.62 -14.82
N ALA A 120 -0.76 18.41 -15.36
CA ALA A 120 -2.02 17.66 -15.27
C ALA A 120 -2.23 17.14 -13.83
N ALA A 121 -3.29 17.59 -13.17
CA ALA A 121 -3.60 17.16 -11.80
C ALA A 121 -4.66 16.05 -11.79
N HIS A 122 -4.46 15.05 -10.95
CA HIS A 122 -5.39 13.94 -10.73
C HIS A 122 -5.49 13.59 -9.24
N ILE A 123 -6.69 13.26 -8.78
CA ILE A 123 -6.89 12.60 -7.48
C ILE A 123 -7.19 11.13 -7.75
N HIS A 124 -6.28 10.27 -7.33
CA HIS A 124 -6.44 8.82 -7.40
C HIS A 124 -7.00 8.32 -6.08
N MET A 125 -8.12 7.60 -6.13
CA MET A 125 -8.83 7.15 -4.94
C MET A 125 -9.32 5.71 -5.11
N VAL A 126 -9.08 4.88 -4.10
CA VAL A 126 -9.75 3.59 -3.94
C VAL A 126 -10.96 3.77 -3.06
N LEU A 127 -12.11 3.27 -3.50
CA LEU A 127 -13.41 3.39 -2.83
C LEU A 127 -14.01 2.01 -2.56
N SER A 128 -14.73 1.90 -1.44
CA SER A 128 -15.63 0.77 -1.16
C SER A 128 -16.67 0.54 -2.27
N PRO A 129 -17.34 -0.63 -2.30
CA PRO A 129 -18.32 -0.93 -3.34
C PRO A 129 -19.56 -0.03 -3.26
N ILE A 130 -19.93 0.57 -4.39
CA ILE A 130 -21.15 1.36 -4.58
C ILE A 130 -21.53 1.38 -6.07
N ASP A 131 -22.77 1.74 -6.41
CA ASP A 131 -23.16 1.95 -7.80
C ASP A 131 -22.34 3.10 -8.43
N ALA A 132 -21.64 2.80 -9.53
CA ALA A 132 -20.79 3.73 -10.25
C ALA A 132 -21.54 4.97 -10.75
N ARG A 133 -22.85 4.83 -11.07
CA ARG A 133 -23.70 5.95 -11.51
C ARG A 133 -23.78 7.04 -10.45
N LYS A 134 -23.65 6.69 -9.17
CA LYS A 134 -23.77 7.61 -8.02
C LYS A 134 -22.48 8.40 -7.74
N ILE A 135 -21.35 7.97 -8.29
CA ILE A 135 -20.06 8.65 -8.12
C ILE A 135 -19.77 9.61 -9.29
N ARG A 136 -20.32 9.34 -10.48
CA ARG A 136 -19.99 10.04 -11.73
C ARG A 136 -20.06 11.56 -11.61
N ASP A 137 -21.12 12.07 -10.98
CA ASP A 137 -21.43 13.51 -10.93
C ASP A 137 -20.93 14.20 -9.64
N VAL A 138 -20.18 13.48 -8.79
CA VAL A 138 -19.67 14.04 -7.53
C VAL A 138 -18.50 15.01 -7.76
N TRP A 139 -17.87 14.96 -8.94
CA TRP A 139 -16.68 15.74 -9.26
C TRP A 139 -16.97 16.86 -10.26
N PRO A 140 -17.06 18.13 -9.81
CA PRO A 140 -17.47 19.24 -10.68
C PRO A 140 -16.31 19.87 -11.49
N TYR A 141 -15.05 19.53 -11.18
CA TYR A 141 -13.85 20.18 -11.72
C TYR A 141 -13.27 19.50 -12.96
N GLY A 142 -13.98 18.49 -13.49
CA GLY A 142 -13.58 17.78 -14.69
C GLY A 142 -14.33 16.47 -14.84
N TYR A 143 -13.61 15.39 -15.10
CA TYR A 143 -14.21 14.09 -15.38
C TYR A 143 -13.73 13.00 -14.43
N THR A 144 -14.60 12.02 -14.22
CA THR A 144 -14.36 10.88 -13.32
C THR A 144 -14.20 9.62 -14.15
N THR A 145 -13.08 8.91 -13.96
CA THR A 145 -12.86 7.58 -14.53
C THR A 145 -12.96 6.54 -13.42
N LEU A 146 -13.78 5.50 -13.62
CA LEU A 146 -13.90 4.39 -12.68
C LEU A 146 -13.38 3.11 -13.33
N LYS A 147 -12.59 2.35 -12.58
CA LYS A 147 -12.10 1.02 -12.95
C LYS A 147 -12.38 0.05 -11.81
N PRO A 148 -12.91 -1.15 -12.08
CA PRO A 148 -13.06 -2.17 -11.05
C PRO A 148 -11.68 -2.62 -10.56
N MET A 149 -11.57 -2.94 -9.27
CA MET A 149 -10.34 -3.50 -8.73
C MET A 149 -10.14 -4.96 -9.14
N GLU A 150 -8.88 -5.41 -9.15
CA GLU A 150 -8.56 -6.82 -9.43
C GLU A 150 -9.17 -7.77 -8.38
N ARG A 151 -9.66 -8.94 -8.82
CA ARG A 151 -10.35 -9.94 -7.98
C ARG A 151 -9.42 -10.78 -7.10
N ASN A 152 -8.12 -10.84 -7.45
CA ASN A 152 -7.09 -11.59 -6.73
C ASN A 152 -6.87 -11.08 -5.29
N GLY A 153 -7.27 -9.83 -4.99
CA GLY A 153 -7.12 -9.22 -3.67
C GLY A 153 -5.68 -8.85 -3.32
N GLN A 154 -4.77 -8.83 -4.30
CA GLN A 154 -3.39 -8.39 -4.11
C GLN A 154 -3.13 -7.07 -4.84
N TYR A 155 -3.07 -5.98 -4.09
CA TYR A 155 -2.96 -4.62 -4.62
C TYR A 155 -1.56 -4.01 -4.47
N ARG A 156 -0.52 -4.86 -4.51
CA ARG A 156 0.87 -4.39 -4.39
C ARG A 156 1.25 -3.42 -5.52
N ARG A 157 0.91 -3.75 -6.77
CA ARG A 157 1.19 -2.90 -7.94
C ARG A 157 0.50 -1.54 -7.82
N LEU A 158 -0.76 -1.53 -7.35
CA LEU A 158 -1.50 -0.31 -7.08
C LEU A 158 -0.85 0.53 -5.96
N ALA A 159 -0.37 -0.11 -4.90
CA ALA A 159 0.35 0.57 -3.83
C ALA A 159 1.67 1.19 -4.31
N GLU A 160 2.45 0.44 -5.12
CA GLU A 160 3.68 0.95 -5.75
C GLU A 160 3.39 2.16 -6.64
N TYR A 161 2.28 2.12 -7.39
CA TYR A 161 1.83 3.23 -8.22
C TYR A 161 1.50 4.49 -7.41
N PHE A 162 0.74 4.35 -6.31
CA PHE A 162 0.41 5.46 -5.42
C PHE A 162 1.67 6.13 -4.83
N ILE A 163 2.64 5.31 -4.40
CA ILE A 163 3.89 5.84 -3.85
C ILE A 163 4.73 6.52 -4.93
N LYS A 164 4.76 5.98 -6.16
CA LYS A 164 5.46 6.59 -7.30
C LYS A 164 4.91 7.98 -7.63
N TYR A 165 3.60 8.18 -7.54
CA TYR A 165 2.99 9.49 -7.75
C TYR A 165 3.41 10.52 -6.72
N PHE A 166 3.41 10.13 -5.46
CA PHE A 166 3.94 10.98 -4.40
C PHE A 166 5.43 11.28 -4.60
N GLN A 167 6.23 10.30 -5.04
CA GLN A 167 7.67 10.51 -5.28
C GLN A 167 7.94 11.54 -6.37
N LYS A 168 7.13 11.58 -7.43
CA LYS A 168 7.30 12.56 -8.53
C LYS A 168 7.08 14.00 -8.06
N THR A 169 6.20 14.20 -7.09
CA THR A 169 5.83 15.52 -6.54
C THR A 169 6.52 15.82 -5.20
N ARG A 170 7.45 14.95 -4.79
CA ARG A 170 8.21 15.08 -3.54
C ARG A 170 9.41 15.98 -3.80
N ASP A 171 9.61 16.96 -2.91
CA ASP A 171 10.72 17.93 -2.94
C ASP A 171 10.67 18.91 -4.14
N THR A 172 9.53 19.02 -4.83
CA THR A 172 9.23 20.03 -5.86
C THR A 172 8.28 21.11 -5.32
N ASP A 173 8.33 22.33 -5.84
CA ASP A 173 7.34 23.40 -5.51
C ASP A 173 5.88 22.99 -5.83
N GLU A 174 5.71 21.98 -6.68
CA GLU A 174 4.43 21.33 -7.02
C GLU A 174 3.91 20.36 -5.94
N GLN A 175 4.55 20.31 -4.75
CA GLN A 175 4.12 19.43 -3.66
C GLN A 175 2.77 19.88 -3.08
N LEU A 176 1.68 19.41 -3.70
CA LEU A 176 0.33 19.70 -3.22
C LEU A 176 -0.05 18.94 -1.93
N GLN A 177 0.75 17.94 -1.53
CA GLN A 177 0.40 17.06 -0.41
C GLN A 177 1.61 16.62 0.43
N LYS A 178 1.46 16.73 1.77
CA LYS A 178 2.50 16.35 2.75
C LYS A 178 2.62 14.83 3.01
N LYS A 179 1.59 14.04 2.69
CA LYS A 179 1.53 12.58 2.94
C LYS A 179 1.43 11.80 1.63
N SER A 180 2.10 10.65 1.55
CA SER A 180 2.08 9.82 0.32
C SER A 180 0.74 9.19 -0.02
N TYR A 181 -0.16 9.06 0.96
CA TYR A 181 -1.54 8.63 0.78
C TYR A 181 -2.35 9.00 2.02
N ASN A 182 -3.67 9.12 1.86
CA ASN A 182 -4.59 9.47 2.93
C ASN A 182 -5.69 8.40 3.04
N PRO A 183 -5.60 7.54 4.06
CA PRO A 183 -6.60 6.53 4.33
C PRO A 183 -7.73 7.09 5.19
N SER A 184 -8.94 6.57 4.98
CA SER A 184 -10.06 6.70 5.93
C SER A 184 -9.71 6.10 7.30
N LYS A 185 -10.35 6.63 8.37
CA LYS A 185 -10.02 6.25 9.77
C LYS A 185 -10.56 4.86 10.15
N ASN A 186 -11.61 4.40 9.48
CA ASN A 186 -12.32 3.14 9.71
C ASN A 186 -11.73 1.91 8.97
N LEU A 187 -10.51 2.03 8.42
CA LEU A 187 -9.83 0.90 7.78
C LEU A 187 -9.25 -0.07 8.81
N ILE A 188 -9.39 -1.36 8.53
CA ILE A 188 -8.73 -2.45 9.24
C ILE A 188 -7.23 -2.33 9.00
N ARG A 189 -6.44 -2.23 10.08
CA ARG A 189 -4.98 -2.16 10.02
C ARG A 189 -4.41 -3.52 10.44
N PRO A 190 -4.00 -4.38 9.50
CA PRO A 190 -3.52 -5.71 9.85
C PRO A 190 -2.20 -5.62 10.62
N VAL A 191 -2.20 -6.19 11.83
CA VAL A 191 -1.03 -6.23 12.71
C VAL A 191 -0.22 -7.50 12.43
N PRO A 192 1.07 -7.41 12.06
CA PRO A 192 1.91 -8.58 11.86
C PRO A 192 2.15 -9.29 13.19
N LYS A 193 1.91 -10.61 13.22
CA LYS A 193 2.26 -11.45 14.37
C LYS A 193 3.68 -11.98 14.20
N LYS A 194 4.52 -11.81 15.22
CA LYS A 194 5.90 -12.30 15.26
C LYS A 194 6.00 -13.44 16.25
N GLN A 195 6.66 -14.53 15.88
CA GLN A 195 6.86 -15.71 16.72
C GLN A 195 8.30 -16.21 16.59
N PRO A 196 9.00 -16.49 17.71
CA PRO A 196 10.28 -17.19 17.67
C PRO A 196 10.05 -18.66 17.32
N MET A 197 10.80 -19.18 16.35
CA MET A 197 10.69 -20.57 15.89
C MET A 197 11.85 -21.40 16.43
N LYS A 198 11.56 -22.59 16.96
CA LYS A 198 12.60 -23.55 17.38
C LYS A 198 13.40 -24.02 16.16
N GLY A 199 14.73 -24.03 16.25
CA GLY A 199 15.65 -24.47 15.19
C GLY A 199 16.74 -23.44 14.87
N ASN A 200 17.92 -23.92 14.44
CA ASN A 200 19.11 -23.08 14.22
C ASN A 200 19.14 -22.40 12.84
N ARG A 201 18.38 -22.94 11.87
CA ARG A 201 18.22 -22.38 10.52
C ARG A 201 16.77 -22.47 10.06
N PHE A 202 16.29 -21.45 9.35
CA PHE A 202 15.00 -21.54 8.68
C PHE A 202 15.14 -22.23 7.32
N SER A 203 14.23 -23.15 7.00
CA SER A 203 14.18 -23.74 5.65
C SER A 203 13.82 -22.67 4.61
N ARG A 204 14.55 -22.69 3.49
CA ARG A 204 14.25 -21.91 2.28
C ARG A 204 13.08 -22.50 1.48
N GLU A 205 12.72 -23.75 1.76
CA GLU A 205 11.54 -24.39 1.18
C GLU A 205 10.26 -23.65 1.59
N ILE A 206 9.46 -23.29 0.58
CA ILE A 206 8.19 -22.59 0.74
C ILE A 206 7.09 -23.63 0.72
N LYS A 207 6.55 -23.95 1.90
CA LYS A 207 5.37 -24.81 2.02
C LYS A 207 4.12 -24.01 1.70
N ILE A 208 3.51 -24.31 0.56
CA ILE A 208 2.27 -23.69 0.09
C ILE A 208 1.10 -24.54 0.58
N PRO A 209 0.19 -24.00 1.43
CA PRO A 209 -1.00 -24.74 1.85
C PRO A 209 -1.98 -24.95 0.68
N PRO A 210 -2.82 -26.00 0.70
CA PRO A 210 -3.87 -26.21 -0.29
C PRO A 210 -4.78 -24.98 -0.45
N GLY A 211 -5.11 -24.61 -1.69
CA GLY A 211 -5.93 -23.42 -2.02
C GLY A 211 -5.18 -22.09 -1.89
N TRP A 212 -3.85 -22.11 -1.93
CA TRP A 212 -2.99 -20.94 -1.99
C TRP A 212 -1.96 -21.11 -3.10
N TYR A 213 -1.50 -20.00 -3.66
CA TYR A 213 -0.36 -19.98 -4.57
C TYR A 213 0.66 -18.92 -4.11
N LEU A 214 1.91 -19.13 -4.51
CA LEU A 214 3.01 -18.20 -4.23
C LEU A 214 3.00 -17.07 -5.26
N ASP A 215 2.97 -15.83 -4.80
CA ASP A 215 3.28 -14.68 -5.65
C ASP A 215 4.80 -14.63 -5.91
N LYS A 216 5.22 -15.09 -7.09
CA LYS A 216 6.64 -15.15 -7.47
C LYS A 216 7.30 -13.76 -7.42
N ASP A 217 6.57 -12.70 -7.78
CA ASP A 217 7.06 -11.31 -7.74
C ASP A 217 7.32 -10.80 -6.30
N SER A 218 6.76 -11.48 -5.29
CA SER A 218 6.96 -11.15 -3.88
C SER A 218 8.14 -11.84 -3.22
N LEU A 219 8.67 -12.91 -3.81
CA LEU A 219 9.77 -13.65 -3.22
C LEU A 219 11.02 -12.78 -3.17
N ARG A 220 11.53 -12.59 -1.96
CA ARG A 220 12.80 -11.91 -1.71
C ARG A 220 13.60 -12.71 -0.71
N GLU A 221 14.80 -13.07 -1.10
CA GLU A 221 15.79 -13.69 -0.23
C GLU A 221 17.11 -12.94 -0.33
N GLY A 222 17.91 -13.02 0.72
CA GLY A 222 19.23 -12.41 0.76
C GLY A 222 19.67 -12.10 2.17
N PHE A 223 20.62 -11.17 2.28
CA PHE A 223 21.20 -10.73 3.54
C PHE A 223 20.84 -9.27 3.79
N THR A 224 20.54 -8.92 5.04
CA THR A 224 20.48 -7.51 5.44
C THR A 224 21.87 -6.88 5.35
N ALA A 225 21.95 -5.55 5.42
CA ALA A 225 23.23 -4.84 5.46
C ALA A 225 24.14 -5.36 6.61
N ASP A 226 23.51 -5.74 7.72
CA ASP A 226 24.17 -6.30 8.90
C ASP A 226 24.59 -7.79 8.74
N GLY A 227 24.27 -8.43 7.62
CA GLY A 227 24.61 -9.83 7.33
C GLY A 227 23.57 -10.85 7.76
N TYR A 228 22.35 -10.45 8.14
CA TYR A 228 21.31 -11.40 8.56
C TYR A 228 20.53 -11.95 7.36
N GLU A 229 20.47 -13.27 7.24
CA GLU A 229 19.61 -13.90 6.23
C GLU A 229 18.14 -13.57 6.48
N PHE A 230 17.42 -13.30 5.39
CA PHE A 230 15.97 -13.18 5.40
C PHE A 230 15.38 -13.87 4.17
N ILE A 231 14.16 -14.36 4.34
CA ILE A 231 13.26 -14.75 3.26
C ILE A 231 11.90 -14.10 3.49
N TYR A 232 11.35 -13.49 2.46
CA TYR A 232 10.05 -12.84 2.48
C TYR A 232 9.26 -13.27 1.25
N TYR A 233 8.00 -13.64 1.44
CA TYR A 233 7.11 -13.98 0.34
C TYR A 233 5.65 -13.76 0.75
N THR A 234 4.79 -13.63 -0.25
CA THR A 234 3.35 -13.51 -0.10
C THR A 234 2.69 -14.73 -0.71
N LEU A 235 1.80 -15.36 0.05
CA LEU A 235 0.86 -16.34 -0.47
C LEU A 235 -0.47 -15.65 -0.74
N ILE A 236 -1.10 -15.98 -1.86
CA ILE A 236 -2.43 -15.50 -2.24
C ILE A 236 -3.38 -16.70 -2.20
N LYS A 237 -4.55 -16.53 -1.60
CA LYS A 237 -5.58 -17.56 -1.60
C LYS A 237 -6.17 -17.67 -3.00
N GLU A 238 -6.22 -18.88 -3.55
CA GLU A 238 -6.92 -19.14 -4.82
C GLU A 238 -8.38 -18.72 -4.67
N GLY A 239 -8.88 -17.96 -5.66
CA GLY A 239 -10.27 -17.56 -5.69
C GLY A 239 -11.11 -18.79 -6.03
N GLY A 240 -11.98 -19.21 -5.10
CA GLY A 240 -13.19 -19.93 -5.46
C GLY A 240 -14.19 -18.99 -6.12
#